data_AF-A0A8J4PQZ5-F1
#
_entry.id   AF-A0A8J4PQZ5-F1
#
_cell.length_a   1.000
_cell.length_b   1.000
_cell.length_c   1.000
_cell.angle_alpha   90.00
_cell.angle_beta   90.00
_cell.angle_gamma   90.00
#
_symmetry.space_group_name_H-M   'P 1'
#
loop_
_entity.id
_entity.type
_entity.pdbx_description
1 polymer ?
#
loop_
_entity_poly.entity_id
_entity_poly.type
_entity_poly.pdbx_seq_one_letter_code
_entity_poly.pdbx_strand_id
1 'polypeptide(L)'
;MDSICINNKNKTQDQVQKDIENIIIENKHDKVKAWRESFKYLYNISTSLGYINESRLALNVPFPKFYNHSYTNVGFEININCSKPEIVAGVKTLAENYLNYEGKCVICFENIGSSKRDGLRAFEFNIGDTKYFRHFPPYPYFSNHNIIVDKNHVDQKLDHTTIRHLLELCDMLPGYKVASNSDKFGTGCTNLLHRHFQAGDHPFPVFDAVAKKEYRGQYQESSLFSIDWLHYPCCCLRVVSRDRDTVEYVINQLFSGWRETGDYPTLARDNQTFSMITQYNVDKGAYEFLLFPRHADLSRFVARPTLQCIKKEFVGIFEFSGVAILPGRLKEQLEQLESILESQSKSWPNTLAELVDGGTKYLSLTDSLEMFRDWLHSFFFTYYFNQSNANNNTIKQLLTLSVQNTFIEVLADNSPISENDSALLESWISQSNLNKLFI
;
A
#
# COMPACT_ATOMS: atom_id res chain seq x y z
N MET A 1 8.28 29.29 -18.86
CA MET A 1 7.09 29.14 -17.99
C MET A 1 6.29 30.40 -18.22
N ASP A 2 5.25 30.34 -19.06
CA ASP A 2 4.19 31.35 -19.24
C ASP A 2 3.52 31.12 -20.59
N SER A 3 2.51 30.23 -20.67
CA SER A 3 1.49 30.22 -21.74
C SER A 3 0.42 29.11 -21.62
N ILE A 4 0.14 28.55 -20.44
CA ILE A 4 -1.03 27.66 -20.24
C ILE A 4 -1.76 28.05 -18.95
N CYS A 5 -2.18 29.31 -18.87
CA CYS A 5 -3.30 29.70 -18.03
C CYS A 5 -4.58 29.64 -18.88
N ILE A 6 -4.80 28.50 -19.56
CA ILE A 6 -6.08 28.22 -20.21
C ILE A 6 -7.10 28.03 -19.08
N ASN A 7 -8.29 28.58 -19.27
CA ASN A 7 -9.39 28.60 -18.31
C ASN A 7 -9.87 27.17 -17.98
N ASN A 8 -9.11 26.45 -17.15
CA ASN A 8 -9.31 25.04 -16.82
C ASN A 8 -10.54 24.78 -15.93
N LYS A 9 -11.22 25.84 -15.47
CA LYS A 9 -12.32 25.76 -14.51
C LYS A 9 -13.60 25.13 -15.04
N ASN A 10 -13.73 24.93 -16.36
CA ASN A 10 -14.95 24.40 -16.99
C ASN A 10 -14.71 23.27 -18.00
N LYS A 11 -13.55 22.59 -17.97
CA LYS A 11 -13.27 21.53 -18.95
C LYS A 11 -14.20 20.33 -18.78
N THR A 12 -14.81 19.89 -19.88
CA THR A 12 -15.64 18.68 -19.92
C THR A 12 -14.77 17.42 -19.95
N GLN A 13 -15.36 16.26 -19.65
CA GLN A 13 -14.65 14.97 -19.75
C GLN A 13 -14.11 14.72 -21.17
N ASP A 14 -14.88 15.02 -22.22
CA ASP A 14 -14.45 14.84 -23.61
C ASP A 14 -13.29 15.75 -24.01
N GLN A 15 -13.27 16.98 -23.48
CA GLN A 15 -12.14 17.90 -23.70
C GLN A 15 -10.88 17.35 -23.03
N VAL A 16 -10.99 16.92 -21.77
CA VAL A 16 -9.86 16.33 -21.03
C VAL A 16 -9.32 15.08 -21.73
N GLN A 17 -10.19 14.21 -22.25
CA GLN A 17 -9.79 13.05 -23.03
C GLN A 17 -8.95 13.46 -24.26
N LYS A 18 -9.47 14.38 -25.09
CA LYS A 18 -8.78 14.86 -26.30
C LYS A 18 -7.45 15.54 -25.99
N ASP A 19 -7.41 16.35 -24.94
CA ASP A 19 -6.19 17.05 -24.53
C ASP A 19 -5.09 16.06 -24.14
N ILE A 20 -5.45 15.00 -23.41
CA ILE A 20 -4.50 13.96 -23.03
C ILE A 20 -4.06 13.13 -24.24
N GLU A 21 -4.97 12.78 -25.16
CA GLU A 21 -4.63 12.11 -26.42
C GLU A 21 -3.63 12.94 -27.23
N ASN A 22 -3.83 14.27 -27.32
CA ASN A 22 -2.90 15.18 -27.98
C ASN A 22 -1.53 15.18 -27.29
N ILE A 23 -1.48 15.27 -25.95
CA ILE A 23 -0.22 15.19 -25.19
C ILE A 23 0.53 13.89 -25.51
N ILE A 24 -0.18 12.76 -25.60
CA ILE A 24 0.42 11.46 -25.92
C ILE A 24 0.94 11.44 -27.37
N ILE A 25 0.17 11.96 -28.32
CA ILE A 25 0.56 12.01 -29.75
C ILE A 25 1.79 12.90 -29.95
N GLU A 26 1.83 14.07 -29.32
CA GLU A 26 2.94 15.02 -29.39
C GLU A 26 4.24 14.42 -28.82
N ASN A 27 4.13 13.54 -27.83
CA ASN A 27 5.25 12.89 -27.16
C ASN A 27 5.43 11.42 -27.58
N LYS A 28 4.88 10.99 -28.73
CA LYS A 28 4.89 9.57 -29.18
C LYS A 28 6.27 8.89 -29.24
N HIS A 29 7.34 9.66 -29.34
CA HIS A 29 8.72 9.17 -29.40
C HIS A 29 9.35 8.94 -28.02
N ASP A 30 8.71 9.42 -26.94
CA ASP A 30 9.15 9.25 -25.56
C ASP A 30 7.93 8.90 -24.70
N LYS A 31 7.69 7.59 -24.53
CA LYS A 31 6.56 7.07 -23.76
C LYS A 31 6.59 7.56 -22.31
N VAL A 32 7.76 7.60 -21.67
CA VAL A 32 7.90 8.07 -20.28
C VAL A 32 7.38 9.50 -20.16
N LYS A 33 7.85 10.38 -21.05
CA LYS A 33 7.43 11.78 -21.08
C LYS A 33 5.95 11.95 -21.41
N ALA A 34 5.45 11.24 -22.42
CA ALA A 34 4.04 11.26 -22.80
C ALA A 34 3.12 10.98 -21.61
N TRP A 35 3.42 9.91 -20.87
CA TRP A 35 2.63 9.54 -19.70
C TRP A 35 2.81 10.52 -18.55
N ARG A 36 4.03 10.94 -18.21
CA ARG A 36 4.25 11.93 -17.13
C ARG A 36 3.52 13.25 -17.38
N GLU A 37 3.59 13.80 -18.58
CA GLU A 37 2.88 15.05 -18.92
C GLU A 37 1.36 14.86 -18.89
N SER A 38 0.86 13.70 -19.33
CA SER A 38 -0.57 13.40 -19.23
C SER A 38 -1.06 13.30 -17.78
N PHE A 39 -0.25 12.74 -16.86
CA PHE A 39 -0.57 12.69 -15.43
C PHE A 39 -0.59 14.08 -14.81
N LYS A 40 0.45 14.87 -15.10
CA LYS A 40 0.56 16.25 -14.63
C LYS A 40 -0.62 17.10 -15.11
N TYR A 41 -1.01 16.95 -16.37
CA TYR A 41 -2.19 17.61 -16.92
C TYR A 41 -3.46 17.20 -16.16
N LEU A 42 -3.71 15.90 -16.02
CA LEU A 42 -4.91 15.40 -15.33
C LEU A 42 -4.96 15.81 -13.85
N TYR A 43 -3.81 15.86 -13.17
CA TYR A 43 -3.71 16.36 -11.79
C TYR A 43 -4.07 17.84 -11.72
N ASN A 44 -3.47 18.66 -12.59
CA ASN A 44 -3.76 20.10 -12.65
C ASN A 44 -5.24 20.38 -12.93
N ILE A 45 -5.87 19.60 -13.81
CA ILE A 45 -7.31 19.68 -14.06
C ILE A 45 -8.11 19.30 -12.81
N SER A 46 -7.73 18.20 -12.14
CA SER A 46 -8.42 17.73 -10.93
C SER A 46 -8.36 18.76 -9.79
N THR A 47 -7.23 19.45 -9.61
CA THR A 47 -7.09 20.55 -8.65
C THR A 47 -7.86 21.80 -9.11
N SER A 48 -7.77 22.17 -10.38
CA SER A 48 -8.44 23.38 -10.93
C SER A 48 -9.97 23.30 -10.84
N LEU A 49 -10.52 22.09 -10.96
CA LEU A 49 -11.95 21.80 -10.81
C LEU A 49 -12.36 21.53 -9.35
N GLY A 50 -11.44 21.69 -8.38
CA GLY A 50 -11.72 21.54 -6.95
C GLY A 50 -11.96 20.10 -6.50
N TYR A 51 -11.67 19.10 -7.33
CA TYR A 51 -11.80 17.69 -6.95
C TYR A 51 -10.69 17.24 -6.01
N ILE A 52 -9.45 17.66 -6.30
CA ILE A 52 -8.32 17.53 -5.36
C ILE A 52 -8.19 18.84 -4.60
N ASN A 53 -8.15 18.76 -3.27
CA ASN A 53 -7.95 19.91 -2.41
C ASN A 53 -6.56 19.86 -1.75
N GLU A 54 -5.59 20.54 -2.36
CA GLU A 54 -4.20 20.60 -1.88
C GLU A 54 -4.08 21.16 -0.46
N SER A 55 -4.94 22.12 -0.08
CA SER A 55 -4.94 22.67 1.29
C SER A 55 -5.31 21.63 2.35
N ARG A 56 -6.17 20.65 2.02
CA ARG A 56 -6.45 19.51 2.90
C ARG A 56 -5.29 18.51 2.95
N LEU A 57 -4.65 18.26 1.81
CA LEU A 57 -3.50 17.35 1.74
C LEU A 57 -2.31 17.88 2.56
N ALA A 58 -2.13 19.21 2.60
CA ALA A 58 -1.11 19.87 3.40
C ALA A 58 -1.28 19.68 4.92
N LEU A 59 -2.45 19.19 5.39
CA LEU A 59 -2.68 18.89 6.80
C LEU A 59 -2.06 17.55 7.25
N ASN A 60 -1.65 16.71 6.30
CA ASN A 60 -1.03 15.42 6.61
C ASN A 60 0.30 15.61 7.34
N VAL A 61 0.60 14.72 8.28
CA VAL A 61 1.79 14.81 9.14
C VAL A 61 2.78 13.71 8.77
N PRO A 62 3.78 14.00 7.93
CA PRO A 62 4.83 13.03 7.59
C PRO A 62 5.79 12.87 8.76
N PHE A 63 6.18 11.63 9.02
CA PHE A 63 7.25 11.30 9.97
C PHE A 63 8.59 11.25 9.22
N PRO A 64 9.72 11.39 9.92
CA PRO A 64 11.02 11.07 9.33
C PRO A 64 11.03 9.63 8.79
N LYS A 65 11.74 9.40 7.67
CA LYS A 65 11.95 8.03 7.16
C LYS A 65 12.55 7.17 8.25
N PHE A 66 11.97 5.99 8.45
CA PHE A 66 12.34 5.08 9.51
C PHE A 66 13.34 4.05 8.98
N TYR A 67 14.56 4.09 9.50
CA TYR A 67 15.65 3.14 9.20
C TYR A 67 16.14 2.37 10.43
N ASN A 68 15.63 2.70 11.63
CA ASN A 68 16.08 2.09 12.88
C ASN A 68 15.32 0.78 13.14
N HIS A 69 15.59 -0.23 12.33
CA HIS A 69 15.03 -1.59 12.39
C HIS A 69 16.00 -2.60 11.74
N SER A 70 15.66 -3.89 11.79
CA SER A 70 16.49 -4.98 11.26
C SER A 70 16.54 -5.07 9.73
N TYR A 71 15.53 -4.58 9.02
CA TYR A 71 15.42 -4.70 7.56
C TYR A 71 16.35 -3.72 6.82
N THR A 72 17.58 -4.14 6.56
CA THR A 72 18.66 -3.29 6.02
C THR A 72 18.24 -2.59 4.71
N ASN A 73 18.62 -1.31 4.56
CA ASN A 73 18.36 -0.44 3.39
C ASN A 73 16.89 -0.06 3.12
N VAL A 74 15.94 -0.57 3.89
CA VAL A 74 14.53 -0.18 3.75
C VAL A 74 14.27 1.07 4.59
N GLY A 75 13.75 2.13 3.97
CA GLY A 75 13.36 3.35 4.68
C GLY A 75 11.86 3.50 4.75
N PHE A 76 11.20 2.91 5.75
CA PHE A 76 9.74 2.95 5.86
C PHE A 76 9.24 4.40 5.99
N GLU A 77 8.16 4.69 5.27
CA GLU A 77 7.52 6.00 5.30
C GLU A 77 6.26 5.93 6.15
N ILE A 78 6.13 6.81 7.14
CA ILE A 78 4.96 6.86 8.01
C ILE A 78 4.32 8.24 7.87
N ASN A 79 3.01 8.29 7.64
CA ASN A 79 2.28 9.54 7.51
C ASN A 79 0.91 9.45 8.19
N ILE A 80 0.56 10.48 8.97
CA ILE A 80 -0.81 10.64 9.49
C ILE A 80 -1.62 11.39 8.43
N ASN A 81 -2.58 10.71 7.82
CA ASN A 81 -3.46 11.27 6.82
C ASN A 81 -4.63 12.00 7.49
N CYS A 82 -4.48 13.31 7.66
CA CYS A 82 -5.52 14.20 8.20
C CYS A 82 -6.53 14.65 7.14
N SER A 83 -6.27 14.39 5.86
CA SER A 83 -7.18 14.77 4.76
C SER A 83 -8.33 13.78 4.56
N LYS A 84 -8.12 12.51 4.89
CA LYS A 84 -9.07 11.40 4.72
C LYS A 84 -9.80 11.13 6.05
N PRO A 85 -11.14 11.02 6.07
CA PRO A 85 -11.86 10.49 7.23
C PRO A 85 -11.44 9.05 7.56
N GLU A 86 -11.21 8.73 8.83
CA GLU A 86 -10.87 7.36 9.25
C GLU A 86 -12.04 6.40 8.99
N ILE A 87 -11.73 5.24 8.41
CA ILE A 87 -12.70 4.16 8.20
C ILE A 87 -12.37 3.02 9.16
N VAL A 88 -13.20 2.86 10.19
CA VAL A 88 -13.05 1.76 11.16
C VAL A 88 -13.57 0.46 10.55
N ALA A 89 -12.69 -0.55 10.45
CA ALA A 89 -13.04 -1.87 9.94
C ALA A 89 -14.20 -2.49 10.74
N GLY A 90 -15.18 -3.08 10.04
CA GLY A 90 -16.33 -3.75 10.66
C GLY A 90 -17.48 -2.85 11.14
N VAL A 91 -17.34 -1.52 11.10
CA VAL A 91 -18.42 -0.58 11.50
C VAL A 91 -19.41 -0.30 10.36
N LYS A 92 -18.96 -0.38 9.11
CA LYS A 92 -19.80 -0.22 7.92
C LYS A 92 -19.85 -1.52 7.13
N THR A 93 -21.02 -1.86 6.60
CA THR A 93 -21.18 -2.97 5.66
C THR A 93 -20.36 -2.73 4.38
N LEU A 94 -20.01 -3.79 3.64
CA LEU A 94 -19.38 -3.63 2.31
C LEU A 94 -20.19 -2.69 1.42
N ALA A 95 -21.52 -2.83 1.43
CA ALA A 95 -22.43 -2.02 0.63
C ALA A 95 -22.31 -0.52 0.96
N GLU A 96 -22.25 -0.14 2.24
CA GLU A 96 -22.19 1.26 2.67
C GLU A 96 -20.85 1.95 2.36
N ASN A 97 -19.77 1.18 2.15
CA ASN A 97 -18.47 1.74 1.78
C ASN A 97 -18.30 1.91 0.27
N TYR A 98 -18.99 1.09 -0.53
CA TYR A 98 -18.72 0.96 -1.97
C TYR A 98 -19.86 1.50 -2.84
N LEU A 99 -21.05 1.60 -2.27
CA LEU A 99 -22.24 2.11 -2.93
C LEU A 99 -22.60 3.50 -2.40
N ASN A 100 -23.09 4.36 -3.28
CA ASN A 100 -23.76 5.58 -2.87
C ASN A 100 -25.14 5.24 -2.25
N TYR A 101 -25.87 6.26 -1.79
CA TYR A 101 -27.21 6.11 -1.19
C TYR A 101 -28.26 5.47 -2.12
N GLU A 102 -27.98 5.32 -3.41
CA GLU A 102 -28.85 4.67 -4.41
C GLU A 102 -28.42 3.23 -4.71
N GLY A 103 -27.45 2.68 -3.97
CA GLY A 103 -26.92 1.35 -4.22
C GLY A 103 -26.01 1.26 -5.46
N LYS A 104 -25.47 2.38 -5.97
CA LYS A 104 -24.58 2.40 -7.15
C LYS A 104 -23.11 2.54 -6.77
N CYS A 105 -22.25 1.79 -7.46
CA CYS A 105 -20.81 1.84 -7.24
C CYS A 105 -20.24 3.25 -7.49
N VAL A 106 -19.47 3.74 -6.50
CA VAL A 106 -18.99 5.13 -6.46
C VAL A 106 -17.80 5.42 -7.37
N ILE A 107 -17.18 4.37 -7.93
CA ILE A 107 -16.04 4.49 -8.85
C ILE A 107 -16.39 4.14 -10.29
N CYS A 108 -17.66 3.88 -10.63
CA CYS A 108 -18.07 3.68 -12.03
C CYS A 108 -17.80 4.92 -12.88
N PHE A 109 -17.53 4.69 -14.18
CA PHE A 109 -17.28 5.75 -15.15
C PHE A 109 -18.43 6.77 -15.26
N GLU A 110 -19.67 6.34 -15.06
CA GLU A 110 -20.86 7.21 -15.03
C GLU A 110 -20.78 8.33 -13.98
N ASN A 111 -19.94 8.17 -12.96
CA ASN A 111 -19.76 9.20 -11.94
C ASN A 111 -18.81 10.32 -12.38
N ILE A 112 -18.03 10.15 -13.45
CA ILE A 112 -17.07 11.15 -13.93
C ILE A 112 -17.81 12.43 -14.35
N GLY A 113 -17.53 13.55 -13.69
CA GLY A 113 -18.20 14.83 -13.93
C GLY A 113 -19.69 14.86 -13.59
N SER A 114 -20.20 13.88 -12.84
CA SER A 114 -21.58 13.89 -12.33
C SER A 114 -21.78 14.94 -11.24
N SER A 115 -23.01 15.32 -10.91
CA SER A 115 -23.28 16.29 -9.83
C SER A 115 -22.70 15.89 -8.46
N LYS A 116 -22.55 14.58 -8.20
CA LYS A 116 -21.94 14.05 -6.96
C LYS A 116 -20.40 14.09 -6.99
N ARG A 117 -19.80 14.32 -8.15
CA ARG A 117 -18.35 14.29 -8.43
C ARG A 117 -18.00 15.33 -9.52
N ASP A 118 -18.53 16.55 -9.40
CA ASP A 118 -18.57 17.55 -10.48
C ASP A 118 -17.18 17.91 -11.05
N GLY A 119 -16.15 17.92 -10.20
CA GLY A 119 -14.76 18.15 -10.61
C GLY A 119 -13.97 16.92 -11.04
N LEU A 120 -14.52 15.71 -10.93
CA LEU A 120 -13.80 14.47 -11.27
C LEU A 120 -13.67 14.35 -12.79
N ARG A 121 -12.44 14.15 -13.27
CA ARG A 121 -12.12 13.87 -14.66
C ARG A 121 -11.23 12.65 -14.74
N ALA A 122 -11.29 11.97 -15.88
CA ALA A 122 -10.55 10.75 -16.13
C ALA A 122 -9.87 10.76 -17.50
N PHE A 123 -9.02 9.78 -17.73
CA PHE A 123 -8.51 9.44 -19.05
C PHE A 123 -8.79 7.98 -19.37
N GLU A 124 -9.53 7.72 -20.44
CA GLU A 124 -9.79 6.38 -20.96
C GLU A 124 -8.65 5.90 -21.84
N PHE A 125 -8.30 4.61 -21.71
CA PHE A 125 -7.32 3.93 -22.55
C PHE A 125 -7.56 2.42 -22.52
N ASN A 126 -6.86 1.67 -23.38
CA ASN A 126 -6.97 0.22 -23.42
C ASN A 126 -5.76 -0.45 -22.75
N ILE A 127 -6.03 -1.55 -22.06
CA ILE A 127 -5.04 -2.54 -21.59
C ILE A 127 -5.45 -3.85 -22.28
N GLY A 128 -4.61 -4.34 -23.19
CA GLY A 128 -5.00 -5.32 -24.20
C GLY A 128 -6.28 -4.88 -24.92
N ASP A 129 -7.28 -5.76 -24.92
CA ASP A 129 -8.60 -5.51 -25.52
C ASP A 129 -9.61 -4.91 -24.53
N THR A 130 -9.21 -4.64 -23.29
CA THR A 130 -10.10 -4.15 -22.24
C THR A 130 -9.95 -2.64 -22.06
N LYS A 131 -11.09 -1.94 -22.00
CA LYS A 131 -11.11 -0.49 -21.79
C LYS A 131 -11.06 -0.16 -20.31
N TYR A 132 -10.09 0.65 -19.92
CA TYR A 132 -9.92 1.19 -18.57
C TYR A 132 -10.01 2.70 -18.60
N PHE A 133 -10.16 3.30 -17.43
CA PHE A 133 -9.95 4.73 -17.25
C PHE A 133 -9.18 4.99 -15.97
N ARG A 134 -8.29 5.99 -16.01
CA ARG A 134 -7.57 6.46 -14.82
C ARG A 134 -8.10 7.77 -14.32
N HIS A 135 -8.07 7.95 -13.01
CA HIS A 135 -8.29 9.24 -12.37
C HIS A 135 -7.56 9.31 -11.02
N PHE A 136 -7.46 10.51 -10.47
CA PHE A 136 -6.94 10.70 -9.12
C PHE A 136 -8.02 10.35 -8.08
N PRO A 137 -7.68 9.72 -6.96
CA PRO A 137 -8.56 9.71 -5.79
C PRO A 137 -8.65 11.12 -5.18
N PRO A 138 -9.69 11.44 -4.39
CA PRO A 138 -9.84 12.77 -3.78
C PRO A 138 -8.81 13.05 -2.68
N TYR A 139 -8.21 11.99 -2.12
CA TYR A 139 -7.18 12.03 -1.08
C TYR A 139 -5.95 11.22 -1.52
N PRO A 140 -5.16 11.71 -2.49
CA PRO A 140 -3.94 11.03 -2.90
C PRO A 140 -2.98 10.90 -1.72
N TYR A 141 -2.28 9.76 -1.63
CA TYR A 141 -1.41 9.43 -0.48
C TYR A 141 0.02 9.93 -0.70
N PHE A 142 0.43 10.02 -1.96
CA PHE A 142 1.73 10.50 -2.43
C PHE A 142 1.54 11.11 -3.82
N SER A 143 2.58 11.77 -4.33
CA SER A 143 2.57 12.40 -5.65
C SER A 143 2.19 11.41 -6.75
N ASN A 144 1.34 11.82 -7.69
CA ASN A 144 0.89 10.97 -8.79
C ASN A 144 0.12 9.68 -8.38
N HIS A 145 -0.32 9.54 -7.12
CA HIS A 145 -1.22 8.45 -6.72
C HIS A 145 -2.52 8.54 -7.52
N ASN A 146 -2.80 7.53 -8.34
CA ASN A 146 -4.00 7.44 -9.15
C ASN A 146 -4.59 6.02 -9.10
N ILE A 147 -5.84 5.90 -9.49
CA ILE A 147 -6.52 4.62 -9.65
C ILE A 147 -6.88 4.40 -11.12
N ILE A 148 -6.76 3.16 -11.58
CA ILE A 148 -7.04 2.70 -12.95
C ILE A 148 -8.20 1.71 -12.84
N VAL A 149 -9.39 2.10 -13.27
CA VAL A 149 -10.64 1.36 -13.05
C VAL A 149 -11.08 0.75 -14.37
N ASP A 150 -11.58 -0.48 -14.32
CA ASP A 150 -12.21 -1.12 -15.48
C ASP A 150 -13.37 -0.23 -15.94
N LYS A 151 -13.55 -0.03 -17.25
CA LYS A 151 -14.66 0.81 -17.70
C LYS A 151 -16.00 0.11 -17.45
N ASN A 152 -16.02 -1.22 -17.54
CA ASN A 152 -17.19 -2.02 -17.25
C ASN A 152 -17.24 -2.35 -15.77
N HIS A 153 -18.43 -2.27 -15.16
CA HIS A 153 -18.63 -2.67 -13.77
C HIS A 153 -18.47 -4.18 -13.64
N VAL A 154 -17.26 -4.61 -13.31
CA VAL A 154 -16.91 -6.01 -13.03
C VAL A 154 -16.25 -6.10 -11.67
N ASP A 155 -16.57 -7.14 -10.90
CA ASP A 155 -16.03 -7.31 -9.56
C ASP A 155 -14.48 -7.37 -9.57
N GLN A 156 -13.90 -6.88 -8.47
CA GLN A 156 -12.48 -7.05 -8.21
C GLN A 156 -12.19 -8.55 -8.09
N LYS A 157 -11.30 -9.05 -8.95
CA LYS A 157 -10.80 -10.41 -8.90
C LYS A 157 -9.32 -10.44 -9.20
N LEU A 158 -8.61 -11.43 -8.66
CA LEU A 158 -7.24 -11.75 -9.05
C LEU A 158 -7.24 -13.04 -9.86
N ASP A 159 -6.70 -12.97 -11.07
CA ASP A 159 -6.53 -14.08 -12.00
C ASP A 159 -5.29 -13.85 -12.89
N HIS A 160 -4.98 -14.79 -13.78
CA HIS A 160 -3.87 -14.66 -14.71
C HIS A 160 -3.96 -13.41 -15.60
N THR A 161 -5.18 -12.98 -15.96
CA THR A 161 -5.41 -11.73 -16.72
C THR A 161 -4.99 -10.51 -15.91
N THR A 162 -5.18 -10.53 -14.60
CA THR A 162 -4.72 -9.47 -13.69
C THR A 162 -3.20 -9.30 -13.74
N ILE A 163 -2.46 -10.41 -13.71
CA ILE A 163 -0.98 -10.41 -13.79
C ILE A 163 -0.52 -9.82 -15.13
N ARG A 164 -1.15 -10.25 -16.24
CA ARG A 164 -0.89 -9.70 -17.58
C ARG A 164 -1.17 -8.20 -17.65
N HIS A 165 -2.33 -7.76 -17.19
CA HIS A 165 -2.71 -6.34 -17.20
C HIS A 165 -1.74 -5.47 -16.39
N LEU A 166 -1.25 -5.97 -15.24
CA LEU A 166 -0.23 -5.27 -14.45
C LEU A 166 1.09 -5.12 -15.21
N LEU A 167 1.54 -6.15 -15.95
CA LEU A 167 2.75 -6.08 -16.77
C LEU A 167 2.58 -5.16 -18.00
N GLU A 168 1.44 -5.22 -18.68
CA GLU A 168 1.12 -4.30 -19.77
C GLU A 168 1.07 -2.84 -19.29
N LEU A 169 0.54 -2.61 -18.08
CA LEU A 169 0.58 -1.29 -17.45
C LEU A 169 2.02 -0.83 -17.17
N CYS A 170 2.95 -1.72 -16.83
CA CYS A 170 4.37 -1.36 -16.71
C CYS A 170 4.96 -0.91 -18.05
N ASP A 171 4.59 -1.55 -19.16
CA ASP A 171 5.04 -1.18 -20.51
C ASP A 171 4.49 0.20 -20.92
N MET A 172 3.27 0.50 -20.48
CA MET A 172 2.62 1.79 -20.71
C MET A 172 3.19 2.86 -19.79
N LEU A 173 3.49 2.54 -18.53
CA LEU A 173 3.88 3.47 -17.47
C LEU A 173 5.30 3.19 -16.94
N PRO A 174 6.35 3.23 -17.79
CA PRO A 174 7.71 2.97 -17.36
C PRO A 174 8.14 3.91 -16.22
N GLY A 175 8.70 3.34 -15.15
CA GLY A 175 9.10 4.05 -13.93
C GLY A 175 7.99 4.21 -12.87
N TYR A 176 6.72 4.02 -13.24
CA TYR A 176 5.63 3.97 -12.27
C TYR A 176 5.51 2.58 -11.67
N LYS A 177 5.03 2.52 -10.43
CA LYS A 177 4.62 1.28 -9.79
C LYS A 177 3.13 1.13 -10.00
N VAL A 178 2.71 -0.07 -10.40
CA VAL A 178 1.31 -0.43 -10.58
C VAL A 178 1.00 -1.61 -9.68
N ALA A 179 -0.16 -1.53 -9.02
CA ALA A 179 -0.47 -2.36 -7.88
C ALA A 179 -1.93 -2.81 -7.91
N SER A 180 -2.18 -4.00 -7.37
CA SER A 180 -3.52 -4.49 -7.08
C SER A 180 -3.60 -4.93 -5.63
N ASN A 181 -4.64 -4.49 -4.93
CA ASN A 181 -5.02 -5.12 -3.67
C ASN A 181 -5.61 -6.50 -3.95
N SER A 182 -5.85 -7.28 -2.89
CA SER A 182 -6.49 -8.57 -3.02
C SER A 182 -7.96 -8.49 -3.47
N ASP A 183 -8.47 -9.62 -3.96
CA ASP A 183 -9.86 -9.86 -4.33
C ASP A 183 -10.77 -10.31 -3.16
N LYS A 184 -10.27 -10.23 -1.92
CA LYS A 184 -11.01 -10.63 -0.72
C LYS A 184 -11.26 -9.46 0.23
N PHE A 185 -12.41 -9.51 0.90
CA PHE A 185 -12.74 -8.54 1.93
C PHE A 185 -11.76 -8.61 3.09
N GLY A 186 -11.47 -7.45 3.69
CA GLY A 186 -10.56 -7.33 4.84
C GLY A 186 -9.07 -7.22 4.49
N THR A 187 -8.67 -7.43 3.25
CA THR A 187 -7.25 -7.41 2.84
C THR A 187 -6.74 -6.04 2.37
N GLY A 188 -7.39 -4.95 2.77
CA GLY A 188 -7.02 -3.59 2.37
C GLY A 188 -7.62 -3.13 1.03
N CYS A 189 -8.33 -4.01 0.31
CA CYS A 189 -9.14 -3.56 -0.83
C CYS A 189 -10.37 -2.78 -0.33
N THR A 190 -10.41 -1.49 -0.66
CA THR A 190 -11.49 -0.56 -0.26
C THR A 190 -12.63 -0.49 -1.29
N ASN A 191 -12.67 -1.35 -2.31
CA ASN A 191 -13.86 -1.55 -3.16
C ASN A 191 -13.76 -2.88 -3.90
N LEU A 192 -14.55 -3.88 -3.50
CA LEU A 192 -14.56 -5.18 -4.18
C LEU A 192 -15.55 -5.27 -5.34
N LEU A 193 -16.49 -4.33 -5.44
CA LEU A 193 -17.56 -4.37 -6.43
C LEU A 193 -17.08 -3.94 -7.82
N HIS A 194 -15.91 -3.30 -7.90
CA HIS A 194 -15.41 -2.81 -9.17
C HIS A 194 -13.90 -2.93 -9.27
N ARG A 195 -13.45 -3.65 -10.29
CA ARG A 195 -12.04 -3.89 -10.56
C ARG A 195 -11.29 -2.60 -10.76
N HIS A 196 -10.19 -2.47 -10.03
CA HIS A 196 -9.28 -1.36 -10.17
C HIS A 196 -7.84 -1.74 -9.78
N PHE A 197 -6.90 -1.00 -10.35
CA PHE A 197 -5.51 -0.96 -9.97
C PHE A 197 -5.19 0.38 -9.32
N GLN A 198 -4.11 0.42 -8.55
CA GLN A 198 -3.53 1.63 -8.01
C GLN A 198 -2.18 1.84 -8.67
N ALA A 199 -1.82 3.08 -8.96
CA ALA A 199 -0.56 3.40 -9.60
C ALA A 199 0.04 4.71 -9.09
N GLY A 200 1.34 4.88 -9.26
CA GLY A 200 1.99 6.17 -9.09
C GLY A 200 3.51 6.14 -9.22
N ASP A 201 4.07 7.33 -9.33
CA ASP A 201 5.52 7.57 -9.40
C ASP A 201 6.04 7.80 -7.98
N HIS A 202 6.22 6.71 -7.24
CA HIS A 202 6.71 6.74 -5.87
C HIS A 202 7.76 5.63 -5.63
N PRO A 203 8.90 5.96 -5.00
CA PRO A 203 9.95 4.98 -4.69
C PRO A 203 9.56 4.17 -3.44
N PHE A 204 8.64 3.23 -3.60
CA PHE A 204 8.17 2.40 -2.49
C PHE A 204 9.32 1.63 -1.80
N PRO A 205 9.45 1.72 -0.46
CA PRO A 205 10.57 1.14 0.28
C PRO A 205 10.84 -0.35 0.05
N VAL A 206 9.80 -1.15 -0.25
CA VAL A 206 9.98 -2.59 -0.50
C VAL A 206 10.89 -2.89 -1.70
N PHE A 207 10.99 -1.99 -2.68
CA PHE A 207 11.88 -2.19 -3.83
C PHE A 207 13.37 -2.07 -3.47
N ASP A 208 13.69 -1.40 -2.35
CA ASP A 208 15.05 -1.29 -1.81
C ASP A 208 15.43 -2.50 -0.93
N ALA A 209 14.47 -3.37 -0.61
CA ALA A 209 14.72 -4.55 0.20
C ALA A 209 15.66 -5.53 -0.52
N VAL A 210 16.59 -6.08 0.26
CA VAL A 210 17.56 -7.08 -0.19
C VAL A 210 16.95 -8.48 -0.16
N ALA A 211 17.47 -9.38 -1.00
CA ALA A 211 17.09 -10.79 -0.96
C ALA A 211 17.68 -11.46 0.31
N LYS A 212 16.84 -12.07 1.13
CA LYS A 212 17.23 -13.03 2.17
C LYS A 212 17.65 -14.36 1.54
N LYS A 213 16.96 -14.77 0.48
CA LYS A 213 17.27 -15.95 -0.34
C LYS A 213 16.89 -15.70 -1.79
N GLU A 214 17.70 -16.22 -2.71
CA GLU A 214 17.52 -16.06 -4.15
C GLU A 214 17.48 -17.43 -4.83
N TYR A 215 16.51 -17.61 -5.73
CA TYR A 215 16.41 -18.76 -6.63
C TYR A 215 16.61 -18.25 -8.05
N ARG A 216 17.62 -18.76 -8.74
CA ARG A 216 17.87 -18.43 -10.13
C ARG A 216 17.31 -19.51 -11.02
N GLY A 217 16.71 -19.10 -12.13
CA GLY A 217 16.22 -20.03 -13.12
C GLY A 217 16.32 -19.48 -14.52
N GLN A 218 16.01 -20.36 -15.46
CA GLN A 218 15.94 -20.05 -16.87
C GLN A 218 14.62 -20.57 -17.44
N TYR A 219 13.94 -19.71 -18.19
CA TYR A 219 12.76 -20.06 -18.96
C TYR A 219 13.06 -19.82 -20.44
N GLN A 220 12.79 -20.81 -21.29
CA GLN A 220 13.18 -20.79 -22.71
C GLN A 220 14.72 -20.61 -22.91
N GLU A 221 15.22 -20.63 -24.15
CA GLU A 221 16.66 -20.78 -24.41
C GLU A 221 17.55 -19.60 -23.98
N SER A 222 16.99 -18.50 -23.43
CA SER A 222 17.82 -17.36 -22.98
C SER A 222 17.20 -16.42 -21.94
N SER A 223 16.00 -16.69 -21.41
CA SER A 223 15.36 -15.76 -20.46
C SER A 223 15.65 -16.16 -19.01
N LEU A 224 16.69 -15.55 -18.45
CA LEU A 224 17.03 -15.70 -17.03
C LEU A 224 16.03 -14.96 -16.15
N PHE A 225 15.73 -15.54 -14.99
CA PHE A 225 14.95 -14.88 -13.95
C PHE A 225 15.52 -15.19 -12.57
N SER A 226 15.19 -14.33 -11.61
CA SER A 226 15.33 -14.64 -10.19
C SER A 226 13.98 -14.59 -9.48
N ILE A 227 13.85 -15.38 -8.43
CA ILE A 227 12.82 -15.26 -7.41
C ILE A 227 13.54 -14.93 -6.11
N ASP A 228 13.33 -13.73 -5.61
CA ASP A 228 13.97 -13.23 -4.39
C ASP A 228 12.96 -13.30 -3.26
N TRP A 229 13.26 -14.05 -2.21
CA TRP A 229 12.58 -13.88 -0.93
C TRP A 229 13.20 -12.69 -0.19
N LEU A 230 12.43 -11.62 -0.01
CA LEU A 230 12.95 -10.37 0.54
C LEU A 230 13.14 -10.43 2.07
N HIS A 231 14.22 -9.82 2.55
CA HIS A 231 14.41 -9.54 3.97
C HIS A 231 13.52 -8.34 4.35
N TYR A 232 12.30 -8.62 4.76
CA TYR A 232 11.22 -7.65 4.93
C TYR A 232 10.23 -8.12 6.02
N PRO A 233 9.50 -7.23 6.74
CA PRO A 233 8.65 -7.61 7.88
C PRO A 233 7.56 -8.63 7.58
N CYS A 234 7.14 -8.71 6.33
CA CYS A 234 6.16 -9.67 5.85
C CYS A 234 6.74 -10.44 4.67
N CYS A 235 6.27 -11.68 4.47
CA CYS A 235 6.66 -12.46 3.30
C CYS A 235 6.37 -11.70 2.00
N CYS A 236 7.41 -11.56 1.19
CA CYS A 236 7.36 -10.96 -0.13
C CYS A 236 8.29 -11.74 -1.07
N LEU A 237 7.76 -12.20 -2.20
CA LEU A 237 8.56 -12.73 -3.30
C LEU A 237 8.66 -11.66 -4.39
N ARG A 238 9.88 -11.33 -4.81
CA ARG A 238 10.15 -10.48 -5.97
C ARG A 238 10.65 -11.34 -7.12
N VAL A 239 9.93 -11.35 -8.24
CA VAL A 239 10.39 -11.96 -9.49
C VAL A 239 11.04 -10.89 -10.35
N VAL A 240 12.26 -11.17 -10.82
CA VAL A 240 13.02 -10.26 -11.67
C VAL A 240 13.39 -10.94 -12.98
N SER A 241 13.07 -10.29 -14.10
CA SER A 241 13.61 -10.68 -15.43
C SER A 241 13.60 -9.50 -16.38
N ARG A 242 14.44 -9.55 -17.41
CA ARG A 242 14.39 -8.61 -18.54
C ARG A 242 13.28 -8.97 -19.53
N ASP A 243 12.80 -10.21 -19.49
CA ASP A 243 11.76 -10.70 -20.37
C ASP A 243 10.40 -10.70 -19.66
N ARG A 244 9.45 -9.94 -20.21
CA ARG A 244 8.10 -9.77 -19.64
C ARG A 244 7.35 -11.09 -19.57
N ASP A 245 7.44 -11.90 -20.64
CA ASP A 245 6.69 -13.15 -20.75
C ASP A 245 7.23 -14.20 -19.76
N THR A 246 8.53 -14.18 -19.47
CA THR A 246 9.14 -14.94 -18.37
C THR A 246 8.59 -14.50 -17.01
N VAL A 247 8.50 -13.20 -16.71
CA VAL A 247 7.90 -12.73 -15.46
C VAL A 247 6.44 -13.15 -15.37
N GLU A 248 5.66 -12.98 -16.43
CA GLU A 248 4.25 -13.39 -16.48
C GLU A 248 4.12 -14.90 -16.17
N TYR A 249 4.92 -15.74 -16.82
CA TYR A 249 4.92 -17.19 -16.61
C TYR A 249 5.25 -17.54 -15.15
N VAL A 250 6.38 -17.04 -14.63
CA VAL A 250 6.84 -17.37 -13.27
C VAL A 250 5.84 -16.89 -12.22
N ILE A 251 5.29 -15.68 -12.36
CA ILE A 251 4.28 -15.16 -11.44
C ILE A 251 2.98 -15.97 -11.52
N ASN A 252 2.54 -16.39 -12.70
CA ASN A 252 1.38 -17.28 -12.85
C ASN A 252 1.59 -18.63 -12.14
N GLN A 253 2.79 -19.21 -12.25
CA GLN A 253 3.14 -20.43 -11.54
C GLN A 253 3.14 -20.25 -10.01
N LEU A 254 3.69 -19.14 -9.50
CA LEU A 254 3.62 -18.79 -8.07
C LEU A 254 2.18 -18.58 -7.61
N PHE A 255 1.38 -17.88 -8.40
CA PHE A 255 -0.03 -17.61 -8.13
C PHE A 255 -0.85 -18.90 -8.02
N SER A 256 -0.74 -19.81 -9.00
CA SER A 256 -1.43 -21.12 -8.99
C SER A 256 -0.91 -22.02 -7.87
N GLY A 257 0.40 -22.03 -7.63
CA GLY A 257 1.03 -22.80 -6.54
C GLY A 257 0.53 -22.40 -5.15
N TRP A 258 0.12 -21.14 -4.98
CA TRP A 258 -0.55 -20.69 -3.77
C TRP A 258 -2.04 -21.03 -3.83
N ARG A 259 -2.81 -20.38 -4.72
CA ARG A 259 -4.29 -20.42 -4.64
C ARG A 259 -4.92 -21.75 -5.02
N GLU A 260 -4.32 -22.49 -5.94
CA GLU A 260 -5.01 -23.61 -6.61
C GLU A 260 -4.52 -24.95 -6.09
N THR A 261 -3.20 -25.12 -5.99
CA THR A 261 -2.58 -26.37 -5.55
C THR A 261 -2.09 -26.32 -4.11
N GLY A 262 -1.93 -25.12 -3.54
CA GLY A 262 -1.55 -24.85 -2.15
C GLY A 262 -2.39 -25.61 -1.15
N ASP A 263 -1.77 -26.52 -0.40
CA ASP A 263 -2.34 -27.06 0.83
C ASP A 263 -1.43 -26.66 2.00
N TYR A 264 -1.89 -25.66 2.75
CA TYR A 264 -1.15 -25.07 3.85
C TYR A 264 -1.98 -25.29 5.12
N PRO A 265 -1.51 -26.11 6.08
CA PRO A 265 -2.32 -26.59 7.21
C PRO A 265 -3.03 -25.49 8.03
N THR A 266 -2.47 -24.28 8.05
CA THR A 266 -2.97 -23.14 8.81
C THR A 266 -3.76 -22.14 7.96
N LEU A 267 -4.03 -22.44 6.68
CA LEU A 267 -4.55 -21.49 5.71
C LEU A 267 -5.60 -22.14 4.79
N ALA A 268 -6.87 -22.01 5.16
CA ALA A 268 -7.98 -22.51 4.34
C ALA A 268 -7.88 -21.96 2.90
N ARG A 269 -7.97 -22.83 1.90
CA ARG A 269 -7.73 -22.49 0.48
C ARG A 269 -8.58 -21.31 0.00
N ASP A 270 -9.83 -21.24 0.41
CA ASP A 270 -10.75 -20.15 0.02
C ASP A 270 -10.31 -18.77 0.53
N ASN A 271 -9.47 -18.75 1.56
CA ASN A 271 -8.91 -17.54 2.17
C ASN A 271 -7.54 -17.16 1.59
N GLN A 272 -7.03 -17.88 0.61
CA GLN A 272 -5.73 -17.61 0.01
C GLN A 272 -5.87 -16.56 -1.09
N THR A 273 -5.15 -15.46 -0.97
CA THR A 273 -5.12 -14.38 -1.96
C THR A 273 -3.78 -13.63 -1.89
N PHE A 274 -3.64 -12.58 -2.69
CA PHE A 274 -2.41 -11.81 -2.84
C PHE A 274 -2.66 -10.31 -2.82
N SER A 275 -1.62 -9.54 -2.53
CA SER A 275 -1.51 -8.19 -3.05
C SER A 275 -0.26 -8.11 -3.91
N MET A 276 -0.33 -7.35 -5.00
CA MET A 276 0.69 -7.35 -6.05
C MET A 276 1.12 -5.93 -6.32
N ILE A 277 2.42 -5.71 -6.51
CA ILE A 277 2.97 -4.45 -7.01
C ILE A 277 4.11 -4.75 -7.97
N THR A 278 4.17 -4.04 -9.08
CA THR A 278 5.17 -4.28 -10.12
C THR A 278 5.62 -2.99 -10.77
N GLN A 279 6.82 -3.01 -11.33
CA GLN A 279 7.37 -1.95 -12.16
C GLN A 279 8.22 -2.51 -13.29
N TYR A 280 8.36 -1.72 -14.35
CA TYR A 280 9.53 -1.79 -15.22
C TYR A 280 10.59 -0.82 -14.70
N ASN A 281 11.68 -1.37 -14.17
CA ASN A 281 12.81 -0.59 -13.67
C ASN A 281 13.68 -0.16 -14.87
N VAL A 282 13.53 1.10 -15.27
CA VAL A 282 14.19 1.66 -16.46
C VAL A 282 15.71 1.65 -16.33
N ASP A 283 16.24 1.87 -15.12
CA ASP A 283 17.68 1.91 -14.87
C ASP A 283 18.32 0.52 -14.98
N LYS A 284 17.61 -0.53 -14.54
CA LYS A 284 18.06 -1.92 -14.64
C LYS A 284 17.66 -2.62 -15.95
N GLY A 285 16.72 -2.03 -16.69
CA GLY A 285 16.11 -2.62 -17.89
C GLY A 285 15.40 -3.94 -17.61
N ALA A 286 14.73 -4.06 -16.46
CA ALA A 286 14.11 -5.30 -15.99
C ALA A 286 12.75 -5.04 -15.31
N TYR A 287 11.86 -6.03 -15.38
CA TYR A 287 10.62 -6.07 -14.62
C TYR A 287 10.91 -6.58 -13.21
N GLU A 288 10.32 -5.94 -12.21
CA GLU A 288 10.37 -6.36 -10.80
C GLU A 288 8.92 -6.52 -10.33
N PHE A 289 8.45 -7.76 -10.20
CA PHE A 289 7.08 -8.09 -9.80
C PHE A 289 7.04 -8.69 -8.40
N LEU A 290 6.37 -8.03 -7.47
CA LEU A 290 6.31 -8.41 -6.07
C LEU A 290 4.95 -9.02 -5.72
N LEU A 291 4.99 -10.17 -5.04
CA LEU A 291 3.85 -10.90 -4.50
C LEU A 291 3.88 -10.87 -2.98
N PHE A 292 2.80 -10.36 -2.38
CA PHE A 292 2.53 -10.47 -0.95
C PHE A 292 1.40 -11.47 -0.74
N PRO A 293 1.69 -12.72 -0.32
CA PRO A 293 0.62 -13.64 0.06
C PRO A 293 -0.18 -13.07 1.23
N ARG A 294 -1.49 -13.28 1.23
CA ARG A 294 -2.43 -12.76 2.23
C ARG A 294 -3.30 -13.90 2.76
N HIS A 295 -3.65 -13.84 4.04
CA HIS A 295 -4.66 -14.71 4.64
C HIS A 295 -5.99 -13.98 4.77
N ALA A 296 -7.07 -14.54 4.24
CA ALA A 296 -8.39 -13.92 4.25
C ALA A 296 -9.23 -14.14 5.54
N ASP A 297 -8.60 -14.43 6.68
CA ASP A 297 -9.32 -14.62 7.95
C ASP A 297 -9.61 -13.27 8.64
N LEU A 298 -10.90 -13.04 8.86
CA LEU A 298 -11.45 -11.81 9.46
C LEU A 298 -10.78 -11.43 10.79
N SER A 299 -10.34 -12.42 11.58
CA SER A 299 -9.67 -12.18 12.86
C SER A 299 -8.25 -11.60 12.74
N ARG A 300 -7.63 -11.67 11.55
CA ARG A 300 -6.22 -11.31 11.31
C ARG A 300 -6.02 -10.08 10.40
N PHE A 301 -7.10 -9.50 9.89
CA PHE A 301 -7.05 -8.38 8.93
C PHE A 301 -6.91 -7.00 9.53
N VAL A 302 -7.33 -6.90 10.79
CA VAL A 302 -7.10 -5.72 11.60
C VAL A 302 -5.86 -6.02 12.44
N ALA A 303 -5.10 -4.98 12.72
CA ALA A 303 -4.15 -4.97 13.81
C ALA A 303 -4.72 -5.73 15.03
N ARG A 304 -3.90 -6.57 15.68
CA ARG A 304 -4.26 -7.15 16.99
C ARG A 304 -4.62 -6.04 17.97
N PRO A 305 -5.46 -6.29 19.00
CA PRO A 305 -6.04 -5.24 19.85
C PRO A 305 -5.05 -4.17 20.33
N THR A 306 -3.85 -4.58 20.76
CA THR A 306 -2.78 -3.68 21.22
C THR A 306 -2.34 -2.67 20.16
N LEU A 307 -2.40 -2.98 18.86
CA LEU A 307 -1.96 -2.10 17.77
C LEU A 307 -3.11 -1.28 17.16
N GLN A 308 -4.36 -1.59 17.52
CA GLN A 308 -5.55 -0.89 17.01
C GLN A 308 -5.64 0.56 17.47
N CYS A 309 -4.99 0.94 18.57
CA CYS A 309 -4.85 2.35 18.94
C CYS A 309 -4.10 3.13 17.86
N ILE A 310 -3.19 2.50 17.10
CA ILE A 310 -2.47 3.12 15.97
C ILE A 310 -3.22 2.93 14.66
N LYS A 311 -3.58 1.70 14.28
CA LYS A 311 -4.19 1.41 12.97
C LYS A 311 -5.40 0.48 13.10
N LYS A 312 -6.61 0.98 12.85
CA LYS A 312 -7.85 0.18 12.84
C LYS A 312 -8.31 -0.22 11.44
N GLU A 313 -7.96 0.56 10.41
CA GLU A 313 -8.35 0.23 9.04
C GLU A 313 -7.52 -0.95 8.52
N PHE A 314 -8.06 -1.67 7.54
CA PHE A 314 -7.36 -2.74 6.85
C PHE A 314 -6.01 -2.28 6.26
N VAL A 315 -5.07 -3.22 6.13
CA VAL A 315 -3.72 -3.00 5.60
C VAL A 315 -3.72 -3.28 4.09
N GLY A 316 -3.47 -2.25 3.27
CA GLY A 316 -3.46 -2.32 1.82
C GLY A 316 -2.07 -2.44 1.22
N ILE A 317 -2.00 -2.54 -0.11
CA ILE A 317 -0.75 -2.77 -0.84
C ILE A 317 0.31 -1.69 -0.61
N PHE A 318 -0.07 -0.44 -0.35
CA PHE A 318 0.92 0.62 -0.07
C PHE A 318 1.57 0.46 1.29
N GLU A 319 0.81 0.05 2.31
CA GLU A 319 1.39 -0.33 3.59
C GLU A 319 2.36 -1.51 3.41
N PHE A 320 1.96 -2.57 2.70
CA PHE A 320 2.86 -3.68 2.36
C PHE A 320 4.10 -3.23 1.59
N SER A 321 3.97 -2.17 0.79
CA SER A 321 5.09 -1.59 0.03
C SER A 321 5.98 -0.66 0.86
N GLY A 322 5.65 -0.44 2.14
CA GLY A 322 6.47 0.27 3.12
C GLY A 322 6.00 1.69 3.45
N VAL A 323 4.77 2.05 3.05
CA VAL A 323 4.19 3.40 3.25
C VAL A 323 2.96 3.32 4.15
N ALA A 324 3.11 3.69 5.42
CA ALA A 324 2.03 3.68 6.39
C ALA A 324 1.10 4.89 6.20
N ILE A 325 -0.19 4.61 6.05
CA ILE A 325 -1.24 5.62 5.99
C ILE A 325 -2.05 5.53 7.30
N LEU A 326 -1.66 6.37 8.26
CA LEU A 326 -2.24 6.38 9.59
C LEU A 326 -3.45 7.33 9.69
N PRO A 327 -4.43 7.07 10.58
CA PRO A 327 -5.65 7.86 10.66
C PRO A 327 -5.43 9.23 11.30
N GLY A 328 -6.12 10.26 10.78
CA GLY A 328 -5.99 11.65 11.20
C GLY A 328 -6.13 11.92 12.71
N ARG A 329 -6.95 11.13 13.42
CA ARG A 329 -7.14 11.24 14.89
C ARG A 329 -5.83 11.13 15.68
N LEU A 330 -4.84 10.42 15.15
CA LEU A 330 -3.58 10.19 15.85
C LEU A 330 -2.79 11.47 16.05
N LYS A 331 -3.00 12.50 15.23
CA LYS A 331 -2.32 13.78 15.41
C LYS A 331 -2.59 14.35 16.81
N GLU A 332 -3.86 14.52 17.15
CA GLU A 332 -4.26 15.07 18.45
C GLU A 332 -4.01 14.08 19.59
N GLN A 333 -4.23 12.78 19.36
CA GLN A 333 -4.02 11.76 20.40
C GLN A 333 -2.54 11.64 20.79
N LEU A 334 -1.61 11.68 19.83
CA LEU A 334 -0.18 11.62 20.12
C LEU A 334 0.31 12.90 20.80
N GLU A 335 -0.21 14.07 20.45
CA GLU A 335 0.09 15.34 21.16
C GLU A 335 -0.38 15.30 22.63
N GLN A 336 -1.58 14.77 22.88
CA GLN A 336 -2.08 14.61 24.25
C GLN A 336 -1.27 13.57 25.03
N LEU A 337 -0.90 12.45 24.40
CA LEU A 337 -0.04 11.45 25.01
C LEU A 337 1.33 12.02 25.36
N GLU A 338 1.95 12.80 24.47
CA GLU A 338 3.23 13.47 24.71
C GLU A 338 3.16 14.31 26.00
N SER A 339 2.17 15.19 26.11
CA SER A 339 1.98 16.05 27.29
C SER A 339 1.77 15.27 28.59
N ILE A 340 0.92 14.23 28.55
CA ILE A 340 0.64 13.37 29.71
C ILE A 340 1.92 12.65 30.16
N LEU A 341 2.62 12.02 29.22
CA LEU A 341 3.83 11.26 29.48
C LEU A 341 4.96 12.16 29.98
N GLU A 342 5.15 13.36 29.43
CA GLU A 342 6.11 14.34 29.93
C GLU A 342 5.82 14.74 31.38
N SER A 343 4.55 15.04 31.69
CA SER A 343 4.14 15.44 33.04
C SER A 343 4.34 14.34 34.08
N GLN A 344 4.13 13.07 33.69
CA GLN A 344 4.18 11.92 34.59
C GLN A 344 5.56 11.25 34.63
N SER A 345 6.43 11.48 33.63
CA SER A 345 7.75 10.84 33.52
C SER A 345 8.63 10.98 34.78
N LYS A 346 8.47 12.07 35.54
CA LYS A 346 9.23 12.34 36.76
C LYS A 346 8.87 11.43 37.94
N SER A 347 7.69 10.81 37.92
CA SER A 347 7.21 9.92 38.98
C SER A 347 7.37 8.45 38.62
N TRP A 348 7.86 8.13 37.42
CA TRP A 348 8.06 6.76 36.99
C TRP A 348 9.23 6.12 37.74
N PRO A 349 9.13 4.82 38.05
CA PRO A 349 10.25 4.07 38.61
C PRO A 349 11.37 3.91 37.58
N ASN A 350 12.52 3.40 38.02
CA ASN A 350 13.72 3.31 37.17
C ASN A 350 13.69 2.12 36.21
N THR A 351 12.77 1.18 36.40
CA THR A 351 12.70 -0.05 35.60
C THR A 351 11.29 -0.30 35.07
N LEU A 352 11.22 -1.01 33.94
CA LEU A 352 9.95 -1.47 33.37
C LEU A 352 9.20 -2.38 34.35
N ALA A 353 9.89 -3.33 35.00
CA ALA A 353 9.26 -4.26 35.94
C ALA A 353 8.54 -3.55 37.09
N GLU A 354 9.16 -2.51 37.67
CA GLU A 354 8.53 -1.71 38.72
C GLU A 354 7.32 -0.90 38.23
N LEU A 355 7.35 -0.43 36.97
CA LEU A 355 6.23 0.28 36.35
C LEU A 355 5.03 -0.66 36.12
N VAL A 356 5.31 -1.94 35.84
CA VAL A 356 4.33 -3.01 35.60
C VAL A 356 3.76 -3.57 36.89
N ASP A 357 4.61 -3.94 37.84
CA ASP A 357 4.23 -4.51 39.14
C ASP A 357 3.47 -3.48 39.99
N GLY A 358 3.73 -2.19 39.78
CA GLY A 358 2.92 -1.09 40.31
C GLY A 358 1.53 -0.95 39.66
N GLY A 359 1.20 -1.76 38.66
CA GLY A 359 -0.12 -1.86 38.03
C GLY A 359 -0.56 -0.59 37.32
N THR A 360 0.22 -0.05 36.39
CA THR A 360 -0.11 1.20 35.66
C THR A 360 -0.51 2.41 36.52
N LYS A 361 -0.27 2.35 37.85
CA LYS A 361 -0.63 3.38 38.84
C LYS A 361 0.03 4.72 38.55
N TYR A 362 1.16 4.69 37.86
CA TYR A 362 1.91 5.86 37.44
C TYR A 362 1.46 6.44 36.10
N LEU A 363 0.50 5.79 35.43
CA LEU A 363 -0.02 6.19 34.13
C LEU A 363 -1.52 6.51 34.25
N SER A 364 -1.81 7.79 34.44
CA SER A 364 -3.16 8.33 34.39
C SER A 364 -3.43 8.84 32.98
N LEU A 365 -4.28 8.13 32.24
CA LEU A 365 -4.74 8.53 30.91
C LEU A 365 -6.17 9.09 31.01
N THR A 366 -6.59 9.84 30.00
CA THR A 366 -8.00 10.19 29.81
C THR A 366 -8.75 8.99 29.21
N ASP A 367 -10.07 8.93 29.37
CA ASP A 367 -10.91 7.88 28.78
C ASP A 367 -10.66 7.69 27.27
N SER A 368 -10.43 8.78 26.53
CA SER A 368 -10.14 8.78 25.10
C SER A 368 -8.79 8.14 24.73
N LEU A 369 -7.86 8.06 25.67
CA LEU A 369 -6.49 7.56 25.49
C LEU A 369 -6.27 6.21 26.18
N GLU A 370 -7.22 5.70 26.95
CA GLU A 370 -7.12 4.39 27.61
C GLU A 370 -6.81 3.25 26.62
N MET A 371 -7.28 3.36 25.37
CA MET A 371 -6.95 2.40 24.31
C MET A 371 -5.45 2.26 24.03
N PHE A 372 -4.62 3.23 24.45
CA PHE A 372 -3.17 3.20 24.28
C PHE A 372 -2.44 2.54 25.46
N ARG A 373 -3.12 2.19 26.56
CA ARG A 373 -2.44 1.68 27.77
C ARG A 373 -1.55 0.47 27.50
N ASP A 374 -2.11 -0.56 26.88
CA ASP A 374 -1.37 -1.79 26.55
C ASP A 374 -0.29 -1.54 25.48
N TRP A 375 -0.56 -0.61 24.57
CA TRP A 375 0.38 -0.21 23.53
C TRP A 375 1.58 0.54 24.11
N LEU A 376 1.34 1.47 25.02
CA LEU A 376 2.39 2.21 25.72
C LEU A 376 3.27 1.25 26.48
N HIS A 377 2.68 0.27 27.17
CA HIS A 377 3.43 -0.76 27.84
C HIS A 377 4.32 -1.56 26.86
N SER A 378 3.74 -2.07 25.79
CA SER A 378 4.42 -2.99 24.87
C SER A 378 5.47 -2.31 24.00
N PHE A 379 5.22 -1.08 23.55
CA PHE A 379 6.06 -0.36 22.62
C PHE A 379 6.81 0.77 23.33
N PHE A 380 6.09 1.75 23.87
CA PHE A 380 6.71 2.97 24.39
C PHE A 380 7.63 2.71 25.59
N PHE A 381 7.14 2.04 26.64
CA PHE A 381 7.91 1.82 27.86
C PHE A 381 9.02 0.80 27.67
N THR A 382 8.79 -0.24 26.86
CA THR A 382 9.87 -1.15 26.44
C THR A 382 11.02 -0.38 25.82
N TYR A 383 10.75 0.54 24.88
CA TYR A 383 11.80 1.40 24.31
C TYR A 383 12.38 2.38 25.33
N TYR A 384 11.51 3.03 26.12
CA TYR A 384 11.91 3.99 27.14
C TYR A 384 12.95 3.35 28.09
N PHE A 385 12.67 2.20 28.70
CA PHE A 385 13.61 1.60 29.66
C PHE A 385 14.78 0.86 29.01
N ASN A 386 14.63 0.28 27.82
CA ASN A 386 15.72 -0.43 27.15
C ASN A 386 16.73 0.52 26.47
N GLN A 387 16.31 1.72 26.04
CA GLN A 387 17.16 2.67 25.28
C GLN A 387 17.49 3.96 26.05
N SER A 388 16.79 4.31 27.13
CA SER A 388 17.05 5.55 27.90
C SER A 388 18.41 5.60 28.58
N ASN A 389 19.07 4.46 28.82
CA ASN A 389 20.41 4.46 29.40
C ASN A 389 21.53 4.85 28.43
N ALA A 390 21.25 5.10 27.13
CA ALA A 390 22.30 5.39 26.14
C ALA A 390 22.15 6.72 25.35
N ASN A 391 20.94 7.22 25.07
CA ASN A 391 20.75 8.19 23.96
C ASN A 391 19.97 9.51 24.22
N ASN A 392 19.54 9.84 25.46
CA ASN A 392 18.87 11.12 25.78
C ASN A 392 17.67 11.50 24.85
N ASN A 393 16.89 10.54 24.37
CA ASN A 393 15.73 10.82 23.51
C ASN A 393 14.60 11.53 24.29
N THR A 394 13.91 12.47 23.66
CA THR A 394 12.70 13.10 24.21
C THR A 394 11.50 12.15 24.16
N ILE A 395 10.46 12.41 24.96
CA ILE A 395 9.19 11.66 24.94
C ILE A 395 8.60 11.62 23.53
N LYS A 396 8.61 12.75 22.82
CA LYS A 396 8.18 12.85 21.43
C LYS A 396 8.94 11.90 20.49
N GLN A 397 10.26 11.84 20.61
CA GLN A 397 11.09 10.94 19.81
C GLN A 397 10.77 9.47 20.12
N LEU A 398 10.56 9.14 21.39
CA LEU A 398 10.18 7.78 21.80
C LEU A 398 8.79 7.39 21.31
N LEU A 399 7.80 8.30 21.37
CA LEU A 399 6.48 8.09 20.77
C LEU A 399 6.59 7.88 19.25
N THR A 400 7.38 8.70 18.57
CA THR A 400 7.63 8.59 17.12
C THR A 400 8.19 7.21 16.78
N LEU A 401 9.24 6.78 17.48
CA LEU A 401 9.84 5.45 17.31
C LEU A 401 8.85 4.32 17.63
N SER A 402 8.02 4.49 18.65
CA SER A 402 7.01 3.50 19.05
C SER A 402 5.96 3.31 17.94
N VAL A 403 5.49 4.40 17.35
CA VAL A 403 4.55 4.37 16.21
C VAL A 403 5.21 3.74 14.98
N GLN A 404 6.46 4.10 14.68
CA GLN A 404 7.21 3.53 13.56
C GLN A 404 7.41 2.02 13.70
N ASN A 405 7.78 1.55 14.90
CA ASN A 405 7.92 0.11 15.18
C ASN A 405 6.56 -0.62 15.17
N THR A 406 5.49 0.04 15.60
CA THR A 406 4.14 -0.51 15.50
C THR A 406 3.78 -0.83 14.05
N PHE A 407 4.19 0.00 13.10
CA PHE A 407 3.93 -0.26 11.69
C PHE A 407 4.61 -1.54 11.19
N ILE A 408 5.84 -1.81 11.61
CA ILE A 408 6.55 -3.06 11.29
C ILE A 408 5.76 -4.28 11.78
N GLU A 409 5.30 -4.23 13.03
CA GLU A 409 4.49 -5.31 13.63
C GLU A 409 3.16 -5.49 12.92
N VAL A 410 2.51 -4.40 12.49
CA VAL A 410 1.28 -4.46 11.69
C VAL A 410 1.51 -5.21 10.37
N LEU A 411 2.64 -4.99 9.70
CA LEU A 411 2.98 -5.72 8.47
C LEU A 411 3.23 -7.20 8.74
N ALA A 412 4.01 -7.52 9.78
CA ALA A 412 4.32 -8.89 10.17
C ALA A 412 3.06 -9.68 10.54
N ASP A 413 2.17 -9.10 11.34
CA ASP A 413 0.90 -9.71 11.78
C ASP A 413 -0.04 -10.04 10.60
N ASN A 414 0.08 -9.29 9.50
CA ASN A 414 -0.75 -9.48 8.31
C ASN A 414 -0.13 -10.42 7.25
N SER A 415 0.99 -11.08 7.56
CA SER A 415 1.62 -12.06 6.68
C SER A 415 1.22 -13.50 7.04
N PRO A 416 0.80 -14.33 6.06
CA PRO A 416 0.50 -15.74 6.31
C PRO A 416 1.75 -16.60 6.54
N ILE A 417 2.90 -16.16 6.02
CA ILE A 417 4.19 -16.83 6.20
C ILE A 417 5.05 -15.93 7.07
N SER A 418 5.44 -16.42 8.24
CA SER A 418 6.32 -15.67 9.13
C SER A 418 7.70 -15.48 8.50
N GLU A 419 8.42 -14.44 8.89
CA GLU A 419 9.75 -14.12 8.34
C GLU A 419 10.75 -15.30 8.42
N ASN A 420 10.59 -16.17 9.43
CA ASN A 420 11.51 -17.29 9.69
C ASN A 420 10.97 -18.65 9.22
N ASP A 421 9.78 -18.70 8.62
CA ASP A 421 9.19 -19.95 8.12
C ASP A 421 9.64 -20.25 6.69
N SER A 422 10.92 -20.60 6.55
CA SER A 422 11.46 -21.02 5.25
C SER A 422 10.80 -22.31 4.74
N ALA A 423 10.33 -23.19 5.63
CA ALA A 423 9.74 -24.47 5.23
C ALA A 423 8.45 -24.26 4.44
N LEU A 424 7.57 -23.36 4.91
CA LEU A 424 6.34 -23.03 4.20
C LEU A 424 6.60 -22.34 2.86
N LEU A 425 7.60 -21.45 2.80
CA LEU A 425 8.01 -20.81 1.55
C LEU A 425 8.56 -21.82 0.53
N GLU A 426 9.44 -22.73 0.95
CA GLU A 426 9.96 -23.79 0.07
C GLU A 426 8.85 -24.70 -0.42
N SER A 427 7.89 -25.02 0.45
CA SER A 427 6.70 -25.77 0.07
C SER A 427 5.91 -25.04 -1.01
N TRP A 428 5.70 -23.73 -0.86
CA TRP A 428 5.03 -22.91 -1.88
C TRP A 428 5.78 -22.95 -3.22
N ILE A 429 7.08 -22.66 -3.23
CA ILE A 429 7.90 -22.68 -4.45
C ILE A 429 7.88 -24.06 -5.12
N SER A 430 7.97 -25.13 -4.33
CA SER A 430 7.92 -26.50 -4.84
C SER A 430 6.56 -26.83 -5.47
N GLN A 431 5.45 -26.36 -4.88
CA GLN A 431 4.09 -26.57 -5.39
C GLN A 431 3.78 -25.73 -6.64
N SER A 432 4.59 -24.71 -6.91
CA SER A 432 4.50 -23.88 -8.13
C SER A 432 5.08 -24.53 -9.38
N ASN A 433 5.62 -25.75 -9.33
CA ASN A 433 6.21 -26.46 -10.48
C ASN A 433 7.39 -25.73 -11.15
N LEU A 434 8.12 -24.90 -10.39
CA LEU A 434 9.26 -24.12 -10.88
C LEU A 434 10.61 -24.83 -10.71
N ASN A 435 10.68 -25.90 -9.90
CA ASN A 435 11.93 -26.62 -9.59
C ASN A 435 12.71 -27.08 -10.83
N LYS A 436 12.00 -27.42 -11.92
CA LYS A 436 12.62 -27.86 -13.20
C LYS A 436 13.30 -26.73 -13.98
N LEU A 437 13.06 -25.48 -13.60
CA LEU A 437 13.61 -24.28 -14.26
C LEU A 437 14.78 -23.68 -13.49
N PHE A 438 15.02 -24.10 -12.25
CA PHE A 438 16.13 -23.60 -11.46
C PHE A 438 17.46 -24.18 -11.95
N ILE A 439 18.53 -23.37 -11.86
CA ILE A 439 19.87 -23.68 -12.37
C ILE A 439 20.94 -23.51 -11.30
#